data_AF-C2MDJ1-F1
#
_entry.id   AF-C2MDJ1-F1
#
_cell.length_a   1.000
_cell.length_b   1.000
_cell.length_c   1.000
_cell.angle_alpha   90.00
_cell.angle_beta   90.00
_cell.angle_gamma   90.00
#
_symmetry.space_group_name_H-M   'P 1'
#
loop_
_entity.id
_entity.type
_entity.pdbx_description
1 polymer ?
#
loop_
_entity_poly.entity_id
_entity_poly.type
_entity_poly.pdbx_seq_one_letter_code
_entity_poly.pdbx_strand_id
1 'polypeptide(L)'
;SLTKEGEGAITATGASNLNSVAYGTELTISATPAEGYELTALTANGTDILATKKIVVKDNLTVKATFTKKSFAVSLTKEGEGTISATGASNLNSVAYGTELTINATPAEGYELVSITAGGTDITATKKVVVTGNLTITVNLTKNNFAVSLTKEGEGTITATGATSLNAVAYGTELTIVATPAAGYELVSITAGGTDITASKKVVVTGNLTVKAT
;
A
#
# COMPACT_ATOMS: atom_id res chain seq x y z
N SER A 1 -27.60 -21.31 31.73
CA SER A 1 -26.45 -20.38 31.68
C SER A 1 -26.35 -19.74 30.30
N LEU A 2 -25.81 -18.53 30.22
CA LEU A 2 -25.44 -17.89 28.96
C LEU A 2 -23.92 -17.79 28.91
N THR A 3 -23.31 -18.22 27.81
CA THR A 3 -21.86 -18.19 27.62
C THR A 3 -21.53 -17.59 26.26
N LYS A 4 -20.30 -17.09 26.14
CA LYS A 4 -19.78 -16.58 24.88
C LYS A 4 -18.36 -17.06 24.62
N GLU A 5 -18.03 -17.19 23.35
CA GLU A 5 -16.68 -17.29 22.82
C GLU A 5 -16.42 -16.08 21.93
N GLY A 6 -15.24 -15.48 22.03
CA GLY A 6 -14.94 -14.20 21.38
C GLY A 6 -15.58 -12.98 22.06
N GLU A 7 -15.59 -11.86 21.34
CA GLU A 7 -16.01 -10.57 21.90
C GLU A 7 -17.41 -10.14 21.46
N GLY A 8 -18.22 -9.76 22.45
CA GLY A 8 -19.63 -9.43 22.29
C GLY A 8 -20.39 -9.57 23.60
N ALA A 9 -21.71 -9.46 23.53
CA ALA A 9 -22.61 -9.62 24.66
C ALA A 9 -23.70 -10.64 24.31
N ILE A 10 -24.13 -11.42 25.32
CA ILE A 10 -25.26 -12.33 25.22
C ILE A 10 -26.24 -12.04 26.37
N THR A 11 -27.50 -11.87 26.04
CA THR A 11 -28.60 -11.69 27.00
C THR A 11 -29.79 -12.54 26.59
N ALA A 12 -30.69 -12.78 27.54
CA ALA A 12 -31.95 -13.48 27.28
C ALA A 12 -33.11 -12.72 27.92
N THR A 13 -34.26 -12.75 27.27
CA THR A 13 -35.54 -12.22 27.76
C THR A 13 -36.59 -13.32 27.72
N GLY A 14 -37.71 -13.14 28.43
CA GLY A 14 -38.78 -14.15 28.57
C GLY A 14 -38.87 -14.77 29.97
N ALA A 15 -37.89 -14.52 30.85
CA ALA A 15 -37.93 -14.86 32.26
C ALA A 15 -37.32 -13.74 33.12
N SER A 16 -37.84 -13.53 34.32
CA SER A 16 -37.35 -12.52 35.27
C SER A 16 -36.07 -12.95 36.02
N ASN A 17 -35.82 -14.27 36.10
CA ASN A 17 -34.63 -14.84 36.74
C ASN A 17 -34.09 -16.02 35.93
N LEU A 18 -32.91 -15.87 35.33
CA LEU A 18 -32.30 -16.93 34.50
C LEU A 18 -31.68 -18.08 35.31
N ASN A 19 -31.61 -17.97 36.64
CA ASN A 19 -31.20 -19.07 37.52
C ASN A 19 -32.38 -19.98 37.92
N SER A 20 -33.62 -19.59 37.60
CA SER A 20 -34.82 -20.38 37.89
C SER A 20 -35.90 -20.02 36.87
N VAL A 21 -35.94 -20.79 35.77
CA VAL A 21 -36.88 -20.60 34.66
C VAL A 21 -37.87 -21.76 34.62
N ALA A 22 -39.16 -21.47 34.50
CA ALA A 22 -40.21 -22.50 34.47
C ALA A 22 -40.14 -23.34 33.19
N TYR A 23 -40.47 -24.64 33.31
CA TYR A 23 -40.62 -25.53 32.17
C TYR A 23 -41.63 -24.97 31.16
N GLY A 24 -41.30 -25.05 29.86
CA GLY A 24 -42.14 -24.55 28.77
C GLY A 24 -41.98 -23.05 28.49
N THR A 25 -41.18 -22.31 29.27
CA THR A 25 -40.92 -20.88 29.01
C THR A 25 -40.13 -20.71 27.72
N GLU A 26 -40.61 -19.88 26.80
CA GLU A 26 -39.84 -19.44 25.63
C GLU A 26 -38.90 -18.31 26.03
N LEU A 27 -37.62 -18.47 25.74
CA LEU A 27 -36.61 -17.43 25.86
C LEU A 27 -36.27 -16.86 24.48
N THR A 28 -36.13 -15.54 24.41
CA THR A 28 -35.56 -14.83 23.26
C THR A 28 -34.14 -14.40 23.59
N ILE A 29 -33.19 -14.81 22.76
CA ILE A 29 -31.76 -14.60 22.95
C ILE A 29 -31.30 -13.40 22.11
N SER A 30 -30.63 -12.45 22.73
CA SER A 30 -29.91 -11.38 22.03
C SER A 30 -28.41 -11.65 22.13
N ALA A 31 -27.75 -11.71 20.98
CA ALA A 31 -26.31 -11.85 20.88
C ALA A 31 -25.77 -10.74 19.99
N THR A 32 -25.04 -9.80 20.60
CA THR A 32 -24.54 -8.58 19.96
C THR A 32 -23.02 -8.65 19.86
N PRO A 33 -22.44 -8.75 18.65
CA PRO A 33 -21.00 -8.74 18.48
C PRO A 33 -20.39 -7.41 18.93
N ALA A 34 -19.16 -7.44 19.44
CA ALA A 34 -18.35 -6.23 19.60
C ALA A 34 -17.90 -5.67 18.24
N GLU A 35 -17.39 -4.44 18.21
CA GLU A 35 -16.80 -3.86 17.00
C GLU A 35 -15.67 -4.75 16.46
N GLY A 36 -15.66 -4.98 15.15
CA GLY A 36 -14.69 -5.88 14.51
C GLY A 36 -14.98 -7.37 14.66
N TYR A 37 -16.07 -7.77 15.31
CA TYR A 37 -16.52 -9.15 15.42
C TYR A 37 -17.87 -9.35 14.72
N GLU A 38 -18.23 -10.60 14.48
CA GLU A 38 -19.53 -11.02 13.96
C GLU A 38 -20.02 -12.30 14.67
N LEU A 39 -21.34 -12.47 14.77
CA LEU A 39 -21.94 -13.66 15.34
C LEU A 39 -21.98 -14.76 14.27
N THR A 40 -21.25 -15.85 14.47
CA THR A 40 -21.18 -16.97 13.53
C THR A 40 -21.92 -18.21 14.00
N ALA A 41 -22.13 -18.37 15.31
CA ALA A 41 -22.94 -19.44 15.84
C ALA A 41 -23.70 -19.00 17.09
N LEU A 42 -24.89 -19.55 17.27
CA LEU A 42 -25.67 -19.43 18.48
C LEU A 42 -26.33 -20.76 18.76
N THR A 43 -25.94 -21.44 19.83
CA THR A 43 -26.45 -22.77 20.15
C THR A 43 -27.10 -22.84 21.51
N ALA A 44 -28.08 -23.71 21.66
CA ALA A 44 -28.74 -24.09 22.90
C ALA A 44 -28.49 -25.57 23.15
N ASN A 45 -27.71 -25.91 24.19
CA ASN A 45 -27.26 -27.28 24.49
C ASN A 45 -26.66 -27.99 23.25
N GLY A 46 -25.95 -27.25 22.40
CA GLY A 46 -25.35 -27.75 21.15
C GLY A 46 -26.28 -27.74 19.94
N THR A 47 -27.58 -27.49 20.09
CA THR A 47 -28.51 -27.31 18.96
C THR A 47 -28.43 -25.89 18.42
N ASP A 48 -28.29 -25.72 17.11
CA ASP A 48 -28.27 -24.40 16.47
C ASP A 48 -29.63 -23.69 16.58
N ILE A 49 -29.58 -22.44 17.06
CA ILE A 49 -30.72 -21.52 17.18
C ILE A 49 -30.41 -20.15 16.56
N LEU A 50 -29.38 -20.04 15.71
CA LEU A 50 -28.90 -18.77 15.17
C LEU A 50 -29.98 -18.01 14.38
N ALA A 51 -30.77 -18.73 13.59
CA ALA A 51 -31.84 -18.14 12.78
C ALA A 51 -33.05 -17.69 13.62
N THR A 52 -33.47 -18.50 14.59
CA THR A 52 -34.67 -18.23 15.39
C THR A 52 -34.40 -17.30 16.56
N LYS A 53 -33.18 -17.38 17.13
CA LYS A 53 -32.76 -16.74 18.37
C LYS A 53 -33.72 -16.99 19.52
N LYS A 54 -34.40 -18.14 19.50
CA LYS A 54 -35.42 -18.54 20.46
C LYS A 54 -35.24 -19.98 20.88
N ILE A 55 -35.60 -20.27 22.13
CA ILE A 55 -35.56 -21.62 22.69
C ILE A 55 -36.59 -21.79 23.80
N VAL A 56 -37.26 -22.95 23.83
CA VAL A 56 -38.18 -23.33 24.91
C VAL A 56 -37.41 -24.12 25.96
N VAL A 57 -37.49 -23.69 27.22
CA VAL A 57 -36.83 -24.37 28.34
C VAL A 57 -37.55 -25.67 28.66
N LYS A 58 -36.88 -26.79 28.46
CA LYS A 58 -37.39 -28.13 28.83
C LYS A 58 -36.57 -28.80 29.92
N ASP A 59 -35.30 -28.44 30.04
CA ASP A 59 -34.34 -28.92 31.02
C ASP A 59 -33.29 -27.82 31.26
N ASN A 60 -32.26 -28.13 32.06
CA ASN A 60 -31.08 -27.27 32.21
C ASN A 60 -30.55 -26.84 30.84
N LEU A 61 -30.52 -25.52 30.63
CA LEU A 61 -30.23 -24.91 29.34
C LEU A 61 -28.93 -24.11 29.41
N THR A 62 -28.01 -24.41 28.51
CA THR A 62 -26.81 -23.60 28.23
C THR A 62 -26.94 -23.02 26.83
N VAL A 63 -26.93 -21.69 26.73
CA VAL A 63 -26.87 -21.01 25.43
C VAL A 63 -25.48 -20.45 25.23
N LYS A 64 -24.84 -20.79 24.11
CA LYS A 64 -23.51 -20.32 23.73
C LYS A 64 -23.59 -19.46 22.47
N ALA A 65 -23.11 -18.23 22.54
CA ALA A 65 -22.82 -17.41 21.36
C ALA A 65 -21.35 -17.53 20.97
N THR A 66 -21.06 -17.67 19.68
CA THR A 66 -19.70 -17.63 19.15
C THR A 66 -19.54 -16.41 18.26
N PHE A 67 -18.63 -15.53 18.66
CA PHE A 67 -18.25 -14.34 17.93
C PHE A 67 -16.87 -14.52 17.31
N THR A 68 -16.76 -14.36 16.00
CA THR A 68 -15.48 -14.44 15.28
C THR A 68 -15.02 -13.06 14.89
N LYS A 69 -13.71 -12.81 14.96
CA LYS A 69 -13.12 -11.55 14.51
C LYS A 69 -13.21 -11.48 12.99
N LYS A 70 -13.71 -10.36 12.46
CA LYS A 70 -13.80 -10.14 11.01
C LYS A 70 -12.40 -10.09 10.39
N SER A 71 -12.32 -10.48 9.13
CA SER A 71 -11.10 -10.35 8.32
C SER A 71 -11.42 -9.77 6.94
N PHE A 72 -10.44 -9.08 6.36
CA PHE A 72 -10.61 -8.33 5.11
C PHE A 72 -9.43 -8.56 4.17
N ALA A 73 -9.71 -8.45 2.87
CA ALA A 73 -8.67 -8.50 1.86
C ALA A 73 -8.00 -7.12 1.69
N VAL A 74 -6.68 -7.14 1.55
CA VAL A 74 -5.84 -5.97 1.27
C VAL A 74 -5.08 -6.22 -0.02
N SER A 75 -5.25 -5.35 -1.01
CA SER A 75 -4.52 -5.42 -2.28
C SER A 75 -3.45 -4.34 -2.35
N LEU A 76 -2.26 -4.70 -2.82
CA LEU A 76 -1.15 -3.77 -3.05
C LEU A 76 -1.01 -3.51 -4.56
N THR A 77 -1.00 -2.25 -4.96
CA THR A 77 -0.75 -1.82 -6.34
C THR A 77 0.34 -0.76 -6.39
N LYS A 78 1.04 -0.68 -7.53
CA LYS A 78 2.06 0.33 -7.76
C LYS A 78 2.01 0.88 -9.18
N GLU A 79 2.31 2.16 -9.31
CA GLU A 79 2.69 2.80 -10.57
C GLU A 79 4.18 3.11 -10.55
N GLY A 80 4.86 2.94 -11.69
CA GLY A 80 6.31 3.06 -11.80
C GLY A 80 7.09 1.81 -11.38
N GLU A 81 8.41 1.94 -11.32
CA GLU A 81 9.33 0.82 -11.08
C GLU A 81 9.88 0.82 -9.66
N GLY A 82 10.03 -0.38 -9.11
CA GLY A 82 10.34 -0.60 -7.70
C GLY A 82 9.54 -1.77 -7.14
N THR A 83 9.66 -1.98 -5.83
CA THR A 83 8.97 -3.04 -5.09
C THR A 83 8.03 -2.45 -4.03
N ILE A 84 6.97 -3.19 -3.73
CA ILE A 84 5.97 -2.86 -2.73
C ILE A 84 5.70 -4.11 -1.88
N SER A 85 5.68 -3.93 -0.57
CA SER A 85 5.26 -4.95 0.40
C SER A 85 4.56 -4.31 1.58
N ALA A 86 3.89 -5.14 2.39
CA ALA A 86 3.28 -4.73 3.64
C ALA A 86 3.69 -5.72 4.74
N THR A 87 3.90 -5.19 5.94
CA THR A 87 4.14 -5.96 7.16
C THR A 87 3.01 -5.71 8.16
N GLY A 88 2.86 -6.59 9.16
CA GLY A 88 1.75 -6.54 10.13
C GLY A 88 0.71 -7.65 9.93
N ALA A 89 0.70 -8.32 8.77
CA ALA A 89 -0.08 -9.52 8.51
C ALA A 89 0.72 -10.52 7.67
N SER A 90 0.52 -11.82 7.90
CA SER A 90 1.16 -12.90 7.13
C SER A 90 0.41 -13.24 5.84
N ASN A 91 -0.88 -12.90 5.74
CA ASN A 91 -1.72 -13.15 4.58
C ASN A 91 -2.61 -11.93 4.29
N LEU A 92 -2.36 -11.24 3.16
CA LEU A 92 -3.13 -10.07 2.80
C LEU A 92 -4.54 -10.38 2.26
N ASN A 93 -4.84 -11.63 1.90
CA ASN A 93 -6.21 -12.01 1.50
C ASN A 93 -7.17 -12.15 2.69
N SER A 94 -6.65 -12.17 3.92
CA SER A 94 -7.45 -12.26 5.15
C SER A 94 -6.68 -11.63 6.31
N VAL A 95 -6.80 -10.32 6.41
CA VAL A 95 -6.21 -9.50 7.48
C VAL A 95 -7.27 -9.24 8.54
N ALA A 96 -6.97 -9.54 9.80
CA ALA A 96 -7.91 -9.35 10.90
C ALA A 96 -8.27 -7.87 11.11
N TYR A 97 -9.52 -7.60 11.51
CA TYR A 97 -9.98 -6.25 11.85
C TYR A 97 -9.08 -5.59 12.91
N GLY A 98 -8.76 -4.33 12.69
CA GLY A 98 -7.94 -3.51 13.58
C GLY A 98 -6.45 -3.79 13.47
N THR A 99 -6.00 -4.66 12.57
CA THR A 99 -4.56 -4.85 12.31
C THR A 99 -3.98 -3.59 11.67
N GLU A 100 -2.91 -3.06 12.26
CA GLU A 100 -2.08 -2.02 11.63
C GLU A 100 -1.11 -2.67 10.65
N LEU A 101 -1.12 -2.20 9.40
CA LEU A 101 -0.14 -2.55 8.39
C LEU A 101 0.89 -1.43 8.24
N THR A 102 2.16 -1.81 8.05
CA THR A 102 3.24 -0.90 7.64
C THR A 102 3.61 -1.18 6.19
N ILE A 103 3.63 -0.13 5.36
CA ILE A 103 3.86 -0.23 3.92
C ILE A 103 5.32 0.09 3.61
N ASN A 104 5.96 -0.84 2.93
CA ASN A 104 7.33 -0.72 2.47
C ASN A 104 7.31 -0.55 0.95
N ALA A 105 7.79 0.61 0.49
CA ALA A 105 7.97 0.91 -0.92
C ALA A 105 9.45 1.22 -1.15
N THR A 106 10.07 0.49 -2.06
CA THR A 106 11.45 0.71 -2.47
C THR A 106 11.46 1.06 -3.95
N PRO A 107 11.67 2.35 -4.31
CA PRO A 107 11.83 2.74 -5.71
C PRO A 107 12.97 1.98 -6.38
N ALA A 108 12.83 1.67 -7.67
CA ALA A 108 13.96 1.22 -8.48
C ALA A 108 14.98 2.35 -8.65
N GLU A 109 16.18 2.01 -9.14
CA GLU A 109 17.19 3.00 -9.48
C GLU A 109 16.64 4.03 -10.49
N GLY A 110 16.86 5.31 -10.22
CA GLY A 110 16.33 6.39 -11.04
C GLY A 110 14.84 6.69 -10.83
N TYR A 111 14.19 6.09 -9.84
CA TYR A 111 12.82 6.40 -9.43
C TYR A 111 12.80 6.98 -8.01
N GLU A 112 11.73 7.69 -7.67
CA GLU A 112 11.45 8.20 -6.33
C GLU A 112 10.02 7.86 -5.88
N LEU A 113 9.82 7.81 -4.56
CA LEU A 113 8.50 7.63 -3.97
C LEU A 113 7.77 8.97 -3.91
N VAL A 114 6.65 9.09 -4.63
CA VAL A 114 5.82 10.29 -4.62
C VAL A 114 4.72 10.19 -3.57
N SER A 115 3.98 9.09 -3.56
CA SER A 115 2.87 8.93 -2.64
C SER A 115 2.54 7.48 -2.31
N ILE A 116 1.94 7.28 -1.14
CA ILE A 116 1.26 6.04 -0.75
C ILE A 116 -0.15 6.42 -0.33
N THR A 117 -1.16 5.83 -0.96
CA THR A 117 -2.56 6.01 -0.58
C THR A 117 -3.19 4.70 -0.17
N ALA A 118 -4.06 4.72 0.85
CA ALA A 118 -4.84 3.58 1.28
C ALA A 118 -6.33 3.93 1.22
N GLY A 119 -7.08 3.26 0.34
CA GLY A 119 -8.51 3.56 0.13
C GLY A 119 -8.76 5.01 -0.28
N GLY A 120 -7.82 5.63 -1.01
CA GLY A 120 -7.86 7.04 -1.41
C GLY A 120 -7.34 8.04 -0.37
N THR A 121 -6.98 7.61 0.84
CA THR A 121 -6.38 8.48 1.87
C THR A 121 -4.86 8.47 1.77
N ASP A 122 -4.22 9.64 1.75
CA ASP A 122 -2.76 9.77 1.76
C ASP A 122 -2.17 9.32 3.11
N ILE A 123 -1.25 8.37 3.04
CA ILE A 123 -0.49 7.83 4.18
C ILE A 123 1.02 7.91 3.96
N THR A 124 1.49 8.73 3.02
CA THR A 124 2.90 8.77 2.58
C THR A 124 3.86 9.03 3.74
N ALA A 125 3.49 9.93 4.66
CA ALA A 125 4.32 10.29 5.81
C ALA A 125 4.39 9.16 6.86
N THR A 126 3.25 8.54 7.17
CA THR A 126 3.17 7.52 8.24
C THR A 126 3.56 6.14 7.75
N LYS A 127 3.30 5.87 6.46
CA LYS A 127 3.39 4.56 5.80
C LYS A 127 2.61 3.48 6.54
N LYS A 128 1.54 3.86 7.24
CA LYS A 128 0.75 2.98 8.11
C LYS A 128 -0.73 3.14 7.86
N VAL A 129 -1.47 2.05 7.99
CA VAL A 129 -2.94 2.03 7.90
C VAL A 129 -3.53 0.92 8.78
N VAL A 130 -4.64 1.21 9.43
CA VAL A 130 -5.41 0.21 10.20
C VAL A 130 -6.49 -0.40 9.30
N VAL A 131 -6.55 -1.73 9.23
CA VAL A 131 -7.52 -2.45 8.41
C VAL A 131 -8.85 -2.54 9.14
N THR A 132 -9.83 -1.77 8.67
CA THR A 132 -11.22 -1.80 9.17
C THR A 132 -12.22 -2.36 8.15
N GLY A 133 -11.75 -2.61 6.92
CA GLY A 133 -12.52 -3.09 5.79
C GLY A 133 -11.61 -3.56 4.67
N ASN A 134 -12.20 -3.98 3.54
CA ASN A 134 -11.42 -4.27 2.34
C ASN A 134 -10.69 -3.01 1.87
N LEU A 135 -9.42 -3.14 1.50
CA LEU A 135 -8.55 -2.00 1.29
C LEU A 135 -7.65 -2.19 0.07
N THR A 136 -7.54 -1.16 -0.77
CA THR A 136 -6.50 -1.08 -1.80
C THR A 136 -5.47 -0.05 -1.39
N ILE A 137 -4.19 -0.44 -1.43
CA ILE A 137 -3.05 0.43 -1.16
C ILE A 137 -2.33 0.64 -2.47
N THR A 138 -2.16 1.89 -2.88
CA THR A 138 -1.53 2.29 -4.13
C THR A 138 -0.29 3.12 -3.82
N VAL A 139 0.84 2.70 -4.40
CA VAL A 139 2.12 3.41 -4.31
C VAL A 139 2.46 4.01 -5.67
N ASN A 140 2.75 5.31 -5.68
CA ASN A 140 3.14 6.00 -6.90
C ASN A 140 4.64 6.29 -6.87
N LEU A 141 5.35 5.75 -7.86
CA LEU A 141 6.78 5.93 -8.06
C LEU A 141 6.99 6.64 -9.39
N THR A 142 7.81 7.69 -9.41
CA THR A 142 8.09 8.46 -10.63
C THR A 142 9.55 8.37 -11.01
N LYS A 143 9.81 8.29 -12.32
CA LYS A 143 11.18 8.32 -12.84
C LYS A 143 11.73 9.74 -12.67
N ASN A 144 12.93 9.85 -12.11
CA ASN A 144 13.64 11.09 -11.88
C ASN A 144 14.00 11.75 -13.22
N ASN A 145 13.99 13.08 -13.24
CA ASN A 145 14.40 13.89 -14.37
C ASN A 145 15.48 14.88 -13.95
N PHE A 146 16.44 15.12 -14.83
CA PHE A 146 17.61 15.94 -14.55
C PHE A 146 17.86 16.97 -15.64
N ALA A 147 18.38 18.12 -15.24
CA ALA A 147 18.80 19.14 -16.19
C ALA A 147 20.19 18.82 -16.75
N VAL A 148 20.34 19.00 -18.07
CA VAL A 148 21.61 18.88 -18.79
C VAL A 148 21.94 20.23 -19.41
N SER A 149 23.10 20.78 -19.06
CA SER A 149 23.57 22.06 -19.62
C SER A 149 24.67 21.80 -20.65
N LEU A 150 24.61 22.48 -21.80
CA LEU A 150 25.66 22.42 -22.81
C LEU A 150 26.44 23.72 -22.79
N THR A 151 27.77 23.63 -22.70
CA THR A 151 28.66 24.79 -22.73
C THR A 151 29.79 24.56 -23.73
N LYS A 152 30.37 25.65 -24.22
CA LYS A 152 31.54 25.61 -25.10
C LYS A 152 32.59 26.60 -24.66
N GLU A 153 33.84 26.27 -24.90
CA GLU A 153 34.97 27.19 -24.91
C GLU A 153 35.49 27.30 -26.35
N GLY A 154 35.83 28.50 -26.82
CA GLY A 154 36.14 28.75 -28.24
C GLY A 154 34.90 28.93 -29.13
N GLU A 155 35.09 28.78 -30.45
CA GLU A 155 34.06 29.05 -31.46
C GLU A 155 33.50 27.78 -32.11
N GLY A 156 32.19 27.79 -32.35
CA GLY A 156 31.45 26.63 -32.87
C GLY A 156 30.10 26.44 -32.18
N THR A 157 29.52 25.25 -32.31
CA THR A 157 28.23 24.89 -31.70
C THR A 157 28.33 23.57 -30.94
N ILE A 158 27.55 23.45 -29.87
CA ILE A 158 27.32 22.19 -29.15
C ILE A 158 25.82 21.94 -29.06
N THR A 159 25.41 20.72 -29.41
CA THR A 159 24.02 20.26 -29.30
C THR A 159 23.99 18.82 -28.77
N ALA A 160 22.83 18.38 -28.30
CA ALA A 160 22.61 17.01 -27.88
C ALA A 160 21.32 16.46 -28.51
N THR A 161 21.34 15.19 -28.87
CA THR A 161 20.15 14.43 -29.29
C THR A 161 19.92 13.27 -28.32
N GLY A 162 18.71 12.69 -28.33
CA GLY A 162 18.30 11.62 -27.41
C GLY A 162 17.26 12.04 -26.37
N ALA A 163 17.02 13.35 -26.21
CA ALA A 163 15.93 13.89 -25.40
C ALA A 163 15.22 15.03 -26.13
N THR A 164 13.93 15.23 -25.84
CA THR A 164 13.12 16.33 -26.40
C THR A 164 13.37 17.66 -25.69
N SER A 165 13.82 17.64 -24.45
CA SER A 165 14.17 18.81 -23.64
C SER A 165 15.36 18.50 -22.76
N LEU A 166 16.32 19.41 -22.67
CA LEU A 166 17.48 19.28 -21.78
C LEU A 166 17.21 19.79 -20.35
N ASN A 167 16.08 20.46 -20.11
CA ASN A 167 15.73 20.94 -18.76
C ASN A 167 15.19 19.82 -17.85
N ALA A 168 14.74 18.71 -18.44
CA ALA A 168 14.18 17.57 -17.73
C ALA A 168 14.40 16.30 -18.57
N VAL A 169 15.60 15.75 -18.50
CA VAL A 169 15.98 14.50 -19.14
C VAL A 169 15.77 13.34 -18.16
N ALA A 170 15.00 12.33 -18.55
CA ALA A 170 14.71 11.18 -17.70
C ALA A 170 15.98 10.38 -17.34
N TYR A 171 16.03 9.86 -16.11
CA TYR A 171 17.14 9.01 -15.66
C TYR A 171 17.42 7.86 -16.62
N GLY A 172 18.69 7.59 -16.88
CA GLY A 172 19.16 6.53 -17.75
C GLY A 172 19.08 6.85 -19.25
N THR A 173 18.63 8.06 -19.63
CA THR A 173 18.63 8.47 -21.04
C THR A 173 20.06 8.62 -21.54
N GLU A 174 20.40 7.94 -22.63
CA GLU A 174 21.64 8.16 -23.36
C GLU A 174 21.48 9.37 -24.29
N LEU A 175 22.34 10.37 -24.13
CA LEU A 175 22.45 11.51 -25.03
C LEU A 175 23.62 11.32 -25.98
N THR A 176 23.45 11.73 -27.23
CA THR A 176 24.54 11.86 -28.21
C THR A 176 24.90 13.33 -28.39
N ILE A 177 26.18 13.66 -28.24
CA ILE A 177 26.70 15.03 -28.29
C ILE A 177 27.26 15.32 -29.68
N VAL A 178 26.83 16.43 -30.25
CA VAL A 178 27.34 16.94 -31.52
C VAL A 178 28.01 18.28 -31.26
N ALA A 179 29.33 18.31 -31.36
CA ALA A 179 30.13 19.52 -31.32
C ALA A 179 30.72 19.78 -32.72
N THR A 180 30.53 21.00 -33.22
CA THR A 180 31.00 21.42 -34.54
C THR A 180 31.83 22.70 -34.37
N PRO A 181 33.17 22.61 -34.51
CA PRO A 181 34.03 23.78 -34.48
C PRO A 181 33.72 24.76 -35.61
N ALA A 182 33.90 26.05 -35.36
CA ALA A 182 33.89 27.05 -36.42
C ALA A 182 35.10 26.91 -37.36
N ALA A 183 35.05 27.52 -38.54
CA ALA A 183 36.18 27.52 -39.46
C ALA A 183 37.44 28.12 -38.80
N GLY A 184 38.57 27.40 -38.89
CA GLY A 184 39.83 27.77 -38.23
C GLY A 184 39.97 27.29 -36.78
N TYR A 185 38.98 26.59 -36.24
CA TYR A 185 39.01 25.94 -34.91
C TYR A 185 38.98 24.42 -35.06
N GLU A 186 39.47 23.71 -34.05
CA GLU A 186 39.39 22.25 -33.94
C GLU A 186 38.73 21.84 -32.62
N LEU A 187 38.07 20.68 -32.60
CA LEU A 187 37.50 20.12 -31.38
C LEU A 187 38.62 19.39 -30.63
N VAL A 188 38.96 19.86 -29.45
CA VAL A 188 39.98 19.25 -28.59
C VAL A 188 39.36 18.19 -27.71
N SER A 189 38.24 18.51 -27.05
CA SER A 189 37.60 17.57 -26.11
C SER A 189 36.11 17.82 -25.92
N ILE A 190 35.40 16.76 -25.51
CA ILE A 190 34.06 16.84 -24.95
C ILE A 190 34.12 16.17 -23.57
N THR A 191 33.72 16.90 -22.54
CA THR A 191 33.57 16.36 -21.18
C THR A 191 32.12 16.41 -20.73
N ALA A 192 31.68 15.43 -19.95
CA ALA A 192 30.36 15.41 -19.33
C ALA A 192 30.53 15.17 -17.83
N GLY A 193 30.15 16.14 -17.00
CA GLY A 193 30.39 16.08 -15.55
C GLY A 193 31.87 15.94 -15.18
N GLY A 194 32.78 16.40 -16.05
CA GLY A 194 34.24 16.26 -15.88
C GLY A 194 34.84 14.97 -16.44
N THR A 195 34.03 14.01 -16.91
CA THR A 195 34.52 12.79 -17.58
C THR A 195 34.69 13.03 -19.07
N ASP A 196 35.83 12.64 -19.65
CA ASP A 196 36.09 12.72 -21.09
C ASP A 196 35.22 11.71 -21.86
N ILE A 197 34.45 12.24 -22.82
CA ILE A 197 33.58 11.48 -23.73
C ILE A 197 33.88 11.80 -25.20
N THR A 198 35.06 12.37 -25.51
CA THR A 198 35.41 12.86 -26.86
C THR A 198 35.28 11.77 -27.92
N ALA A 199 35.72 10.55 -27.59
CA ALA A 199 35.66 9.40 -28.49
C ALA A 199 34.24 8.84 -28.66
N SER A 200 33.50 8.66 -27.55
CA SER A 200 32.16 8.05 -27.58
C SER A 200 31.10 9.03 -28.08
N LYS A 201 31.27 10.32 -27.79
CA LYS A 201 30.30 11.40 -27.95
C LYS A 201 28.95 11.07 -27.33
N LYS A 202 28.94 10.26 -26.27
CA LYS A 202 27.75 9.75 -25.60
C LYS A 202 27.87 9.88 -24.10
N VAL A 203 26.76 10.17 -23.43
CA VAL A 203 26.65 10.21 -21.97
C VAL A 203 25.29 9.70 -21.53
N VAL A 204 25.25 8.90 -20.46
CA VAL A 204 24.00 8.50 -19.79
C VAL A 204 23.69 9.47 -18.67
N VAL A 205 22.46 10.02 -18.66
CA VAL A 205 22.02 10.96 -17.64
C VAL A 205 21.62 10.21 -16.37
N THR A 206 22.47 10.28 -15.34
CA THR A 206 22.19 9.71 -14.00
C THR A 206 21.97 10.79 -12.93
N GLY A 207 22.15 12.06 -13.31
CA GLY A 207 22.03 13.23 -12.44
C GLY A 207 22.10 14.51 -13.27
N ASN A 208 21.99 15.65 -12.59
CA ASN A 208 22.25 16.95 -13.23
C ASN A 208 23.71 16.98 -13.72
N LEU A 209 23.93 17.33 -14.98
CA LEU A 209 25.28 17.35 -15.54
C LEU A 209 25.48 18.45 -16.57
N THR A 210 26.71 18.94 -16.66
CA THR A 210 27.16 19.88 -17.70
C THR A 210 28.03 19.14 -18.69
N VAL A 211 27.70 19.26 -19.98
CA VAL A 211 28.57 18.85 -21.08
C VAL A 211 29.31 20.08 -21.60
N LYS A 212 30.63 20.00 -21.66
CA LYS A 212 31.49 21.08 -22.17
C LYS A 212 32.28 20.58 -23.38
N ALA A 213 32.20 21.30 -24.49
CA ALA A 213 33.13 21.14 -25.61
C ALA A 213 34.21 22.24 -25.55
N THR A 214 35.46 21.87 -25.83
CA THR A 214 36.60 22.78 -25.94
C THR A 214 37.31 22.54 -27.26
#